data_AF-A0A5D0I7S0-F1
#
_entry.id   AF-A0A5D0I7S0-F1
#
_cell.length_a   1.000
_cell.length_b   1.000
_cell.length_c   1.000
_cell.angle_alpha   90.00
_cell.angle_beta   90.00
_cell.angle_gamma   90.00
#
_symmetry.space_group_name_H-M   'P 1'
#
loop_
_entity.id
_entity.type
_entity.pdbx_description
1 polymer ?
#
loop_
_entity_poly.entity_id
_entity_poly.type
_entity_poly.pdbx_seq_one_letter_code
_entity_poly.pdbx_strand_id
1 'polypeptide(L)'
;SQRFASTLGNPSQYQLPESTPTLATLNAQVTKVFSPKFEVYLGGENITNVRQSNPVLGANDPFGANFDTTFVYGPIFGSMYYAGLRFKIK
;
A
#
# COMPACT_ATOMS: atom_id res chain seq x y z
N SER A 1 -8.67 9.36 8.27
CA SER A 1 -7.74 8.93 9.31
C SER A 1 -8.42 7.87 10.18
N GLN A 2 -7.64 6.99 10.79
CA GLN A 2 -8.07 5.97 11.75
C GLN A 2 -7.27 6.16 13.05
N ARG A 3 -7.83 5.79 14.19
CA ARG A 3 -7.13 5.91 15.50
C ARG A 3 -6.13 4.75 15.67
N PHE A 4 -4.93 5.05 16.16
CA PHE A 4 -3.96 4.03 16.57
C PHE A 4 -4.25 3.47 17.97
N ALA A 5 -3.76 2.26 18.23
CA ALA A 5 -3.66 1.78 19.60
C ALA A 5 -2.78 2.75 20.42
N SER A 6 -3.14 2.98 21.68
CA SER A 6 -2.36 3.87 22.54
C SER A 6 -0.98 3.27 22.80
N THR A 7 0.06 4.04 22.46
CA THR A 7 1.48 3.67 22.69
C THR A 7 2.14 4.55 23.75
N LEU A 8 1.37 5.32 24.52
CA LEU A 8 1.90 6.23 25.56
C LEU A 8 2.75 5.51 26.63
N GLY A 9 2.50 4.20 26.84
CA GLY A 9 3.29 3.36 27.75
C GLY A 9 4.64 2.89 27.18
N ASN A 10 4.90 3.10 25.88
CA ASN A 10 6.13 2.66 25.23
C ASN A 10 7.27 3.68 25.44
N PRO A 11 8.54 3.26 25.31
CA PRO A 11 9.66 4.17 25.16
C PRO A 11 9.41 5.19 24.04
N SER A 12 9.94 6.41 24.16
CA SER A 12 9.66 7.53 23.24
C SER A 12 9.85 7.18 21.75
N GLN A 13 10.85 6.37 21.43
CA GLN A 13 11.13 5.91 20.06
C GLN A 13 10.04 5.00 19.45
N TYR A 14 9.15 4.46 20.28
CA TYR A 14 8.07 3.55 19.92
C TYR A 14 6.67 4.16 20.18
N GLN A 15 6.62 5.45 20.50
CA GLN A 15 5.37 6.19 20.63
C GLN A 15 4.89 6.66 19.24
N LEU A 16 3.60 6.46 18.99
CA LEU A 16 2.94 6.76 17.73
C LEU A 16 1.99 7.95 17.90
N PRO A 17 1.68 8.67 16.80
CA PRO A 17 0.59 9.64 16.80
C PRO A 17 -0.74 8.99 17.24
N GLU A 18 -1.74 9.80 17.59
CA GLU A 18 -3.07 9.26 17.95
C GLU A 18 -3.83 8.71 16.73
N SER A 19 -3.54 9.21 15.53
CA SER A 19 -4.25 8.85 14.31
C SER A 19 -3.34 8.68 13.11
N THR A 20 -3.77 7.84 12.17
CA THR A 20 -3.10 7.62 10.89
C THR A 20 -3.17 8.88 10.02
N PRO A 21 -2.15 9.14 9.17
CA PRO A 21 -2.28 10.15 8.14
C PRO A 21 -3.41 9.80 7.18
N THR A 22 -4.01 10.81 6.58
CA THR A 22 -4.93 10.59 5.45
C THR A 22 -4.10 10.18 4.23
N LEU A 23 -4.48 9.05 3.62
CA LEU A 23 -3.81 8.51 2.45
C LEU A 23 -4.76 8.52 1.26
N ALA A 24 -4.20 8.77 0.08
CA ALA A 24 -4.90 8.66 -1.19
C ALA A 24 -3.94 8.09 -2.24
N THR A 25 -4.35 7.05 -2.94
CA THR A 25 -3.57 6.46 -4.05
C THR A 25 -4.24 6.80 -5.37
N LEU A 26 -3.43 7.10 -6.39
CA LEU A 26 -3.91 7.28 -7.75
C LEU A 26 -3.67 6.01 -8.57
N ASN A 27 -4.74 5.44 -9.13
CA ASN A 27 -4.69 4.29 -10.02
C ASN A 27 -5.27 4.69 -11.37
N ALA A 28 -4.67 4.25 -12.47
CA ALA A 28 -5.16 4.52 -13.82
C ALA A 28 -4.89 3.36 -14.76
N GLN A 29 -5.80 3.11 -15.70
CA GLN A 29 -5.62 2.13 -16.76
C GLN A 29 -6.15 2.70 -18.08
N VAL A 30 -5.42 2.47 -19.16
CA VAL A 30 -5.83 2.75 -20.53
C VAL A 30 -5.93 1.44 -21.29
N THR A 31 -7.07 1.22 -21.95
CA THR A 31 -7.30 0.06 -22.82
C THR A 31 -7.52 0.53 -24.25
N LYS A 32 -6.78 -0.06 -25.19
CA LYS A 32 -7.01 0.10 -26.62
C LYS A 32 -7.72 -1.14 -27.17
N VAL A 33 -8.93 -0.95 -27.66
CA VAL A 33 -9.69 -1.97 -28.39
C VAL A 33 -9.33 -1.87 -29.88
N PHE A 34 -8.75 -2.93 -30.44
CA PHE A 34 -8.42 -3.00 -31.86
C PHE A 34 -9.53 -3.71 -32.65
N SER A 35 -10.14 -4.73 -32.06
CA SER A 35 -11.27 -5.46 -32.62
C SER A 35 -12.11 -6.08 -31.49
N PRO A 36 -13.31 -6.62 -31.77
CA PRO A 36 -14.09 -7.36 -30.78
C PRO A 36 -13.34 -8.53 -30.13
N LYS A 37 -12.29 -9.04 -30.81
CA LYS A 37 -11.47 -10.18 -30.38
C LYS A 37 -10.12 -9.78 -29.78
N PHE A 38 -9.64 -8.56 -29.96
CA PHE A 38 -8.27 -8.18 -29.55
C PHE A 38 -8.21 -6.79 -28.92
N GLU A 39 -7.69 -6.75 -27.70
CA GLU A 39 -7.54 -5.55 -26.88
C GLU A 39 -6.18 -5.58 -26.17
N VAL A 40 -5.56 -4.42 -25.98
CA VAL A 40 -4.33 -4.25 -25.19
C VAL A 40 -4.61 -3.23 -24.10
N TYR A 41 -4.08 -3.45 -22.90
CA TYR A 41 -4.21 -2.54 -21.78
C TYR A 41 -2.86 -2.27 -21.12
N LEU A 42 -2.69 -1.03 -20.67
CA LEU A 42 -1.57 -0.56 -19.87
C LEU A 42 -2.18 0.13 -18.64
N GLY A 43 -1.71 -0.23 -17.46
CA GLY A 43 -2.20 0.32 -16.22
C GLY A 43 -1.09 0.54 -15.20
N GLY A 44 -1.43 1.36 -14.22
CA GLY A 44 -0.60 1.66 -13.07
C GLY A 44 -1.47 1.77 -11.82
N GLU A 45 -1.02 1.14 -10.75
CA GLU A 45 -1.55 1.29 -9.40
C GLU A 45 -0.57 2.10 -8.57
N ASN A 46 -1.10 2.91 -7.66
CA ASN A 46 -0.34 3.78 -6.77
C ASN A 46 0.69 4.63 -7.54
N ILE A 47 0.25 5.28 -8.62
CA ILE A 47 1.10 6.04 -9.55
C ILE A 47 1.88 7.17 -8.85
N THR A 48 1.34 7.70 -7.75
CA THR A 48 1.98 8.71 -6.89
C THR A 48 2.96 8.13 -5.86
N ASN A 49 3.16 6.81 -5.87
CA ASN A 49 4.10 6.06 -5.03
C ASN A 49 3.92 6.29 -3.51
N VAL A 50 2.67 6.34 -3.05
CA VAL A 50 2.37 6.47 -1.61
C VAL A 50 2.78 5.18 -0.91
N ARG A 51 3.66 5.29 0.09
CA ARG A 51 4.11 4.14 0.89
C ARG A 51 4.09 4.48 2.37
N GLN A 52 3.65 3.52 3.16
CA GLN A 52 3.84 3.56 4.59
C GLN A 52 5.31 3.26 4.93
N SER A 53 5.89 4.06 5.82
CA SER A 53 7.20 3.78 6.42
C SER A 53 7.01 2.96 7.69
N ASN A 54 7.92 2.02 7.95
CA ASN A 54 8.00 1.25 9.20
C ASN A 54 6.66 0.59 9.61
N PRO A 55 6.16 -0.40 8.84
CA PRO A 55 4.89 -1.07 9.13
C PRO A 55 4.93 -2.01 10.32
N VAL A 56 6.12 -2.26 10.86
CA VAL A 56 6.33 -3.13 12.02
C VAL A 56 7.17 -2.35 13.02
N LEU A 57 6.62 -2.16 14.21
CA LEU A 57 7.33 -1.56 15.34
C LEU A 57 8.29 -2.61 15.91
N GLY A 58 9.49 -2.18 16.31
CA GLY A 58 10.48 -3.11 16.88
C GLY A 58 10.92 -4.24 15.94
N ALA A 59 10.84 -4.05 14.62
CA ALA A 59 11.12 -5.10 13.62
C ALA A 59 12.53 -5.72 13.74
N ASN A 60 13.47 -5.02 14.38
CA ASN A 60 14.83 -5.48 14.65
C ASN A 60 14.92 -6.49 15.82
N ASP A 61 13.89 -6.57 16.67
CA ASP A 61 13.79 -7.52 17.78
C ASP A 61 12.39 -8.16 17.80
N PRO A 62 12.16 -9.20 16.98
CA PRO A 62 10.83 -9.76 16.74
C PRO A 62 10.20 -10.47 17.95
N PHE A 63 10.96 -10.64 19.04
CA PHE A 63 10.47 -11.19 20.30
C PHE A 63 10.52 -10.16 21.45
N GLY A 64 10.91 -8.93 21.15
CA GLY A 64 10.98 -7.84 22.10
C GLY A 64 9.60 -7.32 22.51
N ALA A 65 9.50 -6.72 23.69
CA ALA A 65 8.24 -6.23 24.26
C ALA A 65 7.56 -5.12 23.41
N ASN A 66 8.28 -4.51 22.46
CA ASN A 66 7.77 -3.45 21.57
C ASN A 66 7.54 -3.95 20.13
N PHE A 67 7.66 -5.25 19.86
CA PHE A 67 7.37 -5.81 18.55
C PHE A 67 5.87 -5.78 18.28
N ASP A 68 5.45 -5.04 17.26
CA ASP A 68 4.04 -4.90 16.90
C ASP A 68 3.86 -4.84 15.38
N THR A 69 3.09 -5.78 14.83
CA THR A 69 2.75 -5.88 13.40
C THR A 69 1.36 -5.35 13.07
N THR A 70 0.61 -4.88 14.06
CA THR A 70 -0.76 -4.35 13.86
C THR A 70 -0.75 -2.94 13.28
N PHE A 71 0.43 -2.34 13.16
CA PHE A 71 0.65 -0.99 12.66
C PHE A 71 0.73 -0.94 11.12
N VAL A 72 -0.29 -1.42 10.41
CA VAL A 72 -0.41 -1.25 8.95
C VAL A 72 -1.62 -0.39 8.63
N TYR A 73 -1.37 0.82 8.13
CA TYR A 73 -2.39 1.82 7.81
C TYR A 73 -2.39 2.26 6.34
N GLY A 74 -1.38 1.89 5.56
CA GLY A 74 -1.23 2.28 4.17
C GLY A 74 -0.54 1.23 3.30
N PRO A 75 -0.34 1.52 2.01
CA PRO A 75 0.35 0.62 1.10
C PRO A 75 1.80 0.35 1.55
N ILE A 76 2.18 -0.93 1.61
CA ILE A 76 3.57 -1.34 1.87
C ILE A 76 4.38 -1.32 0.58
N PHE A 77 3.77 -1.81 -0.49
CA PHE A 77 4.33 -1.74 -1.83
C PHE A 77 4.00 -0.40 -2.49
N GLY A 78 4.92 0.05 -3.34
CA GLY A 78 4.77 1.32 -4.05
C GLY A 78 4.00 1.22 -5.35
N SER A 79 4.39 2.09 -6.29
CA SER A 79 3.86 2.09 -7.64
C SER A 79 4.08 0.74 -8.32
N MET A 80 3.02 0.22 -8.92
CA MET A 80 3.04 -0.99 -9.74
C MET A 80 2.53 -0.62 -11.12
N TYR A 81 3.26 -1.03 -12.16
CA TYR A 81 2.88 -0.81 -13.55
C TYR A 81 2.74 -2.16 -14.24
N TYR A 82 1.71 -2.30 -15.07
CA TYR A 82 1.43 -3.54 -15.77
C TYR A 82 0.93 -3.27 -17.18
N ALA A 83 1.24 -4.20 -18.08
CA ALA A 83 0.69 -4.25 -19.42
C ALA A 83 0.16 -5.66 -19.68
N GLY A 84 -0.90 -5.75 -20.49
CA GLY A 84 -1.46 -7.03 -20.87
C GLY A 84 -2.28 -6.94 -22.14
N LEU A 85 -2.68 -8.11 -22.64
CA LEU A 85 -3.51 -8.24 -23.82
C LEU A 85 -4.67 -9.18 -23.52
N ARG A 86 -5.78 -8.99 -24.23
CA ARG A 86 -6.95 -9.87 -24.17
C ARG A 86 -7.29 -10.33 -25.57
N PHE A 87 -7.32 -11.64 -25.78
CA PHE A 87 -7.73 -12.27 -27.02
C PHE A 87 -8.96 -13.16 -26.80
N LYS A 88 -10.02 -12.99 -27.59
CA LYS A 88 -11.23 -13.83 -27.54
C LYS A 88 -11.21 -14.86 -28.67
N ILE A 89 -11.36 -16.14 -28.30
CA ILE A 89 -11.16 -17.29 -29.20
C ILE A 89 -12.47 -17.73 -29.90
N LYS A 90 -13.66 -17.44 -29.35
CA LYS A 90 -14.96 -17.73 -29.95
C LYS A 90 -15.58 -16.46 -30.53
#